data_AF-A0A920YUF1-F1
#
_entry.id   AF-A0A920YUF1-F1
#
_cell.length_a   1.000
_cell.length_b   1.000
_cell.length_c   1.000
_cell.angle_alpha   90.00
_cell.angle_beta   90.00
_cell.angle_gamma   90.00
#
_symmetry.space_group_name_H-M   'P 1'
#
loop_
_entity.id
_entity.type
_entity.pdbx_description
1 polymer ?
#
loop_
_entity_poly.entity_id
_entity_poly.type
_entity_poly.pdbx_seq_one_letter_code
_entity_poly.pdbx_strand_id
1 'polypeptide(L)'
;MDDNKNKYEKLEYITKGICAANKINEMYNSRIQTRDGSSIMPDRLDMLCEMLNIIAQYSPAPQSRLLGNAADKSAKYSEAYRNIKLQINNVRSNGMNIDTVISTLKYIRPLLRGQQLHTIDKIIRVYDIIKS
;
A
#
# COMPACT_ATOMS: atom_id res chain seq x y z
N MET A 1 10.13 -27.50 33.62
CA MET A 1 9.86 -26.05 33.60
C MET A 1 9.72 -25.49 32.18
N ASP A 2 10.42 -26.04 31.17
CA ASP A 2 10.35 -25.57 29.78
C ASP A 2 9.00 -25.80 29.07
N ASP A 3 8.31 -26.90 29.39
CA ASP A 3 7.10 -27.33 28.67
C ASP A 3 5.92 -26.37 28.89
N ASN A 4 5.86 -25.73 30.06
CA ASN A 4 4.80 -24.78 30.38
C ASN A 4 4.96 -23.47 29.61
N LYS A 5 6.20 -22.99 29.42
CA LYS A 5 6.51 -21.76 28.66
C LYS A 5 6.10 -21.90 27.20
N ASN A 6 6.41 -23.04 26.57
CA ASN A 6 6.01 -23.36 25.19
C ASN A 6 4.48 -23.39 25.03
N LYS A 7 3.76 -23.92 26.02
CA LYS A 7 2.29 -23.94 26.02
C LYS A 7 1.67 -22.54 26.07
N TYR A 8 2.21 -21.64 26.90
CA TYR A 8 1.74 -20.26 26.96
C TYR A 8 2.03 -19.47 25.67
N GLU A 9 3.20 -19.65 25.08
CA GLU A 9 3.55 -19.01 23.78
C GLU A 9 2.63 -19.49 22.65
N LYS A 10 2.31 -20.79 22.58
CA LYS A 10 1.35 -21.33 21.62
C LYS A 10 -0.04 -20.75 21.80
N LEU A 11 -0.50 -20.64 23.05
CA LEU A 11 -1.80 -20.06 23.36
C LEU A 11 -1.86 -18.58 22.95
N GLU A 12 -0.79 -17.82 23.21
CA GLU A 12 -0.66 -16.43 22.78
C GLU A 12 -0.75 -16.28 21.26
N TYR A 13 -0.10 -17.15 20.49
CA TYR A 13 -0.20 -17.13 19.02
C TYR A 13 -1.61 -17.44 18.52
N ILE A 14 -2.30 -18.40 19.13
CA ILE A 14 -3.69 -18.72 18.80
C ILE A 14 -4.58 -17.51 19.09
N THR A 15 -4.44 -16.89 20.27
CA THR A 15 -5.21 -15.69 20.64
C THR A 15 -4.96 -14.55 19.65
N LYS A 16 -3.69 -14.28 19.31
CA LYS A 16 -3.34 -13.25 18.31
C LYS A 16 -3.95 -13.54 16.95
N GLY A 17 -3.93 -14.80 16.50
CA GLY A 17 -4.57 -15.22 15.25
C GLY A 17 -6.09 -14.99 15.24
N ILE A 18 -6.77 -15.33 16.35
CA ILE A 18 -8.20 -15.09 16.51
C ILE A 18 -8.52 -13.59 16.50
N CYS A 19 -7.74 -12.78 17.22
CA CYS A 19 -7.91 -11.31 17.23
C CYS A 19 -7.69 -10.71 15.83
N ALA A 20 -6.70 -11.20 15.08
CA ALA A 20 -6.46 -10.77 13.71
C ALA A 20 -7.66 -11.09 12.80
N ALA A 21 -8.17 -12.33 12.87
CA ALA A 21 -9.31 -12.76 12.08
C ALA A 21 -10.57 -11.93 12.40
N ASN A 22 -10.83 -11.67 13.69
CA ASN A 22 -11.96 -10.84 14.09
C ASN A 22 -11.85 -9.42 13.53
N LYS A 23 -10.67 -8.79 13.61
CA LYS A 23 -10.43 -7.45 13.09
C LYS A 23 -10.57 -7.37 11.57
N ILE A 24 -10.14 -8.41 10.83
CA ILE A 24 -10.36 -8.50 9.38
C ILE A 24 -11.87 -8.59 9.06
N ASN A 25 -12.62 -9.38 9.83
CA ASN A 25 -14.06 -9.52 9.65
C ASN A 25 -14.80 -8.20 9.93
N GLU A 26 -14.44 -7.48 11.00
CA GLU A 26 -14.99 -6.15 11.30
C GLU A 26 -14.69 -5.13 10.20
N MET A 27 -13.45 -5.11 9.69
CA MET A 27 -13.03 -4.26 8.58
C MET A 27 -13.83 -4.58 7.30
N TYR A 28 -14.08 -5.85 7.00
CA TYR A 28 -14.85 -6.26 5.84
C TYR A 28 -16.34 -5.85 5.97
N ASN A 29 -16.95 -6.12 7.13
CA ASN A 29 -18.38 -5.86 7.36
C ASN A 29 -18.72 -4.37 7.48
N SER A 30 -17.84 -3.55 8.08
CA SER A 30 -18.04 -2.10 8.20
C SER A 30 -18.11 -1.38 6.84
N ARG A 31 -17.46 -1.94 5.81
CA ARG A 31 -17.41 -1.35 4.47
C ARG A 31 -18.54 -1.79 3.55
N ILE A 32 -19.25 -2.88 3.90
CA ILE A 32 -20.46 -3.33 3.20
C ILE A 32 -21.69 -2.50 3.63
N GLN A 33 -21.64 -1.86 4.81
CA GLN A 33 -22.76 -1.14 5.41
C GLN A 33 -22.83 0.36 5.07
N THR A 34 -22.44 0.77 3.86
CA THR A 34 -22.74 2.14 3.40
C THR A 34 -24.24 2.26 3.08
N ARG A 35 -24.89 3.19 3.79
CA ARG A 35 -26.35 3.41 3.98
C ARG A 35 -27.20 3.61 2.71
N ASP A 36 -26.59 3.75 1.53
CA ASP A 36 -27.28 4.12 0.28
C ASP A 36 -27.32 2.99 -0.76
N GLY A 37 -27.02 1.74 -0.40
CA GLY A 37 -27.10 0.59 -1.31
C GLY A 37 -26.06 0.58 -2.44
N SER A 38 -25.28 1.65 -2.57
CA SER A 38 -24.03 1.66 -3.33
C SER A 38 -22.91 1.14 -2.43
N SER A 39 -22.58 -0.14 -2.59
CA SER A 39 -21.33 -0.68 -2.06
C SER A 39 -20.19 0.00 -2.82
N ILE A 40 -19.56 1.00 -2.21
CA ILE A 40 -18.24 1.46 -2.66
C ILE A 40 -17.26 0.40 -2.16
N MET A 41 -17.24 -0.74 -2.86
CA MET A 41 -16.29 -1.79 -2.56
C MET A 41 -14.90 -1.17 -2.72
N PRO A 42 -14.08 -1.12 -1.65
CA PRO A 42 -12.74 -0.57 -1.76
C PRO A 42 -11.95 -1.38 -2.80
N ASP A 43 -10.93 -0.75 -3.38
CA ASP A 43 -10.05 -1.43 -4.32
C ASP A 43 -9.52 -2.72 -3.67
N ARG A 44 -9.55 -3.84 -4.41
CA ARG A 44 -9.17 -5.15 -3.89
C ARG A 44 -7.75 -5.15 -3.34
N LEU A 45 -6.89 -4.31 -3.92
CA LEU A 45 -5.50 -4.15 -3.52
C LEU A 45 -5.37 -3.37 -2.20
N ASP A 46 -6.19 -2.35 -1.99
CA ASP A 46 -6.24 -1.61 -0.71
C ASP A 46 -6.72 -2.52 0.41
N MET A 47 -7.76 -3.32 0.14
CA MET A 47 -8.26 -4.33 1.08
C MET A 47 -7.18 -5.36 1.43
N LEU A 48 -6.43 -5.85 0.44
CA LEU A 48 -5.33 -6.77 0.68
C LEU A 48 -4.22 -6.13 1.53
N CYS A 49 -3.87 -4.87 1.28
CA CYS A 49 -2.86 -4.17 2.07
C CYS A 49 -3.31 -3.99 3.53
N GLU A 50 -4.58 -3.64 3.76
CA GLU A 50 -5.13 -3.55 5.11
C GLU A 50 -5.16 -4.91 5.82
N MET A 51 -5.55 -5.99 5.14
CA MET A 51 -5.48 -7.35 5.69
C MET A 51 -4.06 -7.73 6.09
N LEU A 52 -3.07 -7.49 5.21
CA LEU A 52 -1.67 -7.75 5.50
C LEU A 52 -1.15 -6.93 6.68
N ASN A 53 -1.59 -5.68 6.81
CA ASN A 53 -1.28 -4.82 7.96
C ASN A 53 -1.90 -5.34 9.27
N ILE A 54 -3.15 -5.83 9.23
CA ILE A 54 -3.77 -6.47 10.40
C ILE A 54 -2.99 -7.72 10.79
N ILE A 55 -2.66 -8.60 9.84
CA ILE A 55 -1.87 -9.81 10.13
C ILE A 55 -0.51 -9.41 10.71
N ALA A 56 0.14 -8.39 10.16
CA ALA A 56 1.43 -7.90 10.66
C ALA A 56 1.36 -7.42 12.12
N GLN A 57 0.27 -6.75 12.53
CA GLN A 57 0.08 -6.28 13.92
C GLN A 57 0.01 -7.42 14.94
N TYR A 58 -0.51 -8.58 14.53
CA TYR A 58 -0.71 -9.74 15.41
C TYR A 58 0.34 -10.85 15.22
N SER A 59 1.22 -10.72 14.22
CA SER A 59 2.26 -11.72 13.96
C SER A 59 3.43 -11.58 14.94
N PRO A 60 4.09 -12.69 15.36
CA PRO A 60 5.38 -12.61 16.03
C PRO A 60 6.43 -11.84 15.21
N ALA A 61 7.43 -11.30 15.90
CA ALA A 61 8.67 -10.89 15.24
C ALA A 61 9.47 -12.14 14.84
N PRO A 62 10.12 -12.18 13.66
CA PRO A 62 10.32 -11.11 12.68
C PRO A 62 9.22 -10.99 11.60
N GLN A 63 8.26 -11.92 11.56
CA GLN A 63 7.24 -12.00 10.50
C GLN A 63 6.40 -10.73 10.41
N SER A 64 6.07 -10.11 11.55
CA SER A 64 5.41 -8.80 11.62
C SER A 64 6.11 -7.73 10.76
N ARG A 65 7.44 -7.61 10.84
CA ARG A 65 8.21 -6.62 10.08
C ARG A 65 8.22 -6.93 8.58
N LEU A 66 8.34 -8.21 8.22
CA LEU A 66 8.32 -8.63 6.82
C LEU A 66 6.97 -8.34 6.17
N LEU A 67 5.88 -8.68 6.85
CA LEU A 67 4.52 -8.46 6.38
C LEU A 67 4.18 -6.96 6.29
N GLY A 68 4.53 -6.17 7.32
CA GLY A 68 4.34 -4.72 7.28
C GLY A 68 5.10 -4.06 6.11
N ASN A 69 6.38 -4.42 5.93
CA ASN A 69 7.17 -3.91 4.80
C ASN A 69 6.60 -4.32 3.43
N ALA A 70 6.04 -5.53 3.31
CA ALA A 70 5.42 -6.00 2.09
C ALA A 70 4.09 -5.28 1.80
N ALA A 71 3.28 -5.03 2.84
CA ALA A 71 2.05 -4.26 2.74
C ALA A 71 2.33 -2.81 2.32
N ASP A 72 3.28 -2.13 2.97
CA ASP A 72 3.67 -0.76 2.65
C ASP A 72 4.20 -0.62 1.22
N LYS A 73 5.00 -1.58 0.76
CA LYS A 73 5.46 -1.61 -0.63
C LYS A 73 4.28 -1.80 -1.56
N SER A 74 3.43 -2.80 -1.31
CA SER A 74 2.26 -3.08 -2.15
C SER A 74 1.35 -1.86 -2.30
N ALA A 75 1.09 -1.14 -1.21
CA ALA A 75 0.32 0.10 -1.23
C ALA A 75 0.98 1.18 -2.11
N LYS A 76 2.30 1.40 -1.95
CA LYS A 76 3.05 2.37 -2.79
C LYS A 76 3.05 1.99 -4.27
N TYR A 77 3.21 0.70 -4.60
CA TYR A 77 3.13 0.21 -5.98
C TYR A 77 1.73 0.37 -6.57
N SER A 78 0.69 0.02 -5.79
CA SER A 78 -0.71 0.20 -6.17
C SER A 78 -1.02 1.66 -6.53
N GLU A 79 -0.67 2.57 -5.63
CA GLU A 79 -0.94 3.99 -5.78
C GLU A 79 -0.20 4.57 -6.99
N ALA A 80 1.09 4.27 -7.13
CA ALA A 80 1.88 4.68 -8.28
C ALA A 80 1.25 4.18 -9.59
N TYR A 81 0.87 2.90 -9.65
CA TYR A 81 0.21 2.32 -10.82
C TYR A 81 -1.11 3.02 -11.14
N ARG A 82 -1.97 3.26 -10.14
CA ARG A 82 -3.24 3.97 -10.31
C ARG A 82 -3.03 5.37 -10.88
N ASN A 83 -2.07 6.11 -10.33
CA ASN A 83 -1.75 7.46 -10.77
C ASN A 83 -1.17 7.48 -12.19
N ILE A 84 -0.29 6.53 -12.54
CA ILE A 84 0.23 6.38 -13.91
C ILE A 84 -0.90 6.07 -14.89
N LYS A 85 -1.81 5.15 -14.53
CA LYS A 85 -2.98 4.81 -15.37
C LYS A 85 -3.87 6.03 -15.60
N LEU A 86 -4.12 6.83 -14.56
CA LEU A 86 -4.86 8.09 -14.69
C LEU A 86 -4.15 9.06 -15.65
N GLN A 87 -2.82 9.18 -15.56
CA GLN A 87 -2.05 10.04 -16.47
C GLN A 87 -2.07 9.52 -17.91
N ILE A 88 -1.98 8.22 -18.15
CA ILE A 88 -2.10 7.64 -19.51
C ILE A 88 -3.47 7.96 -20.11
N ASN A 89 -4.54 7.82 -19.32
CA ASN A 89 -5.89 8.18 -19.76
C ASN A 89 -6.00 9.68 -20.06
N ASN A 90 -5.39 10.53 -19.23
CA ASN A 90 -5.33 11.97 -19.43
C ASN A 90 -4.58 12.33 -20.73
N VAL A 91 -3.42 11.71 -20.99
CA VAL A 91 -2.64 11.90 -22.23
C VAL A 91 -3.47 11.50 -23.46
N ARG A 92 -4.24 10.41 -23.38
CA ARG A 92 -5.11 9.98 -24.48
C ARG A 92 -6.20 11.01 -24.81
N SER A 93 -6.73 11.70 -23.79
CA SER A 93 -7.82 12.66 -23.96
C SER A 93 -7.33 14.08 -24.28
N ASN A 94 -6.22 14.51 -23.69
CA ASN A 94 -5.76 15.90 -23.69
C ASN A 94 -4.40 16.12 -24.37
N GLY A 95 -3.80 15.04 -24.91
CA GLY A 95 -2.46 15.07 -25.49
C GLY A 95 -1.35 15.04 -24.44
N MET A 96 -0.11 14.87 -24.90
CA MET A 96 1.07 14.86 -24.05
C MET A 96 1.68 16.25 -23.97
N ASN A 97 1.95 16.74 -22.76
CA ASN A 97 2.75 17.94 -22.53
C ASN A 97 3.80 17.69 -21.44
N ILE A 98 4.72 18.64 -21.26
CA ILE A 98 5.83 18.50 -20.31
C ILE A 98 5.34 18.37 -18.86
N ASP A 99 4.26 19.04 -18.48
CA ASP A 99 3.65 18.97 -17.15
C ASP A 99 3.13 17.55 -16.84
N THR A 100 2.55 16.89 -17.84
CA THR A 100 2.08 15.50 -17.76
C THR A 100 3.24 14.52 -17.65
N VAL A 101 4.34 14.75 -18.37
CA VAL A 101 5.56 13.95 -18.24
C VAL A 101 6.13 14.08 -16.83
N ILE A 102 6.26 15.30 -16.31
CA ILE A 102 6.79 15.55 -14.96
C ILE A 102 5.90 14.95 -13.88
N SER A 103 4.59 15.08 -14.01
CA SER A 103 3.62 14.46 -13.09
C SER A 103 3.74 12.93 -13.09
N THR A 104 3.91 12.32 -14.26
CA THR A 104 4.15 10.88 -14.39
C THR A 104 5.44 10.45 -13.71
N LEU A 105 6.55 11.20 -13.88
CA LEU A 105 7.82 10.92 -13.21
C LEU A 105 7.69 11.04 -11.68
N LYS A 106 6.90 12.00 -11.17
CA LYS A 106 6.61 12.13 -9.73
C LYS A 106 5.90 10.90 -9.18
N TYR A 107 4.99 10.28 -9.95
CA TYR A 107 4.31 9.03 -9.54
C TYR A 107 5.19 7.79 -9.63
N ILE A 108 6.14 7.75 -10.57
CA ILE A 108 7.08 6.62 -10.72
C ILE A 108 8.19 6.69 -9.66
N ARG A 109 8.56 7.89 -9.20
CA ARG A 109 9.60 8.15 -8.19
C ARG A 109 9.64 7.16 -7.01
N PRO A 110 8.54 6.87 -6.28
CA PRO A 110 8.55 5.93 -5.15
C PRO A 110 8.92 4.48 -5.52
N LEU A 111 8.90 4.13 -6.80
CA LEU A 111 9.20 2.77 -7.29
C LEU A 111 10.68 2.59 -7.64
N LEU A 112 11.42 3.69 -7.79
CA LEU A 112 12.80 3.68 -8.28
C LEU A 112 13.82 3.56 -7.16
N ARG A 113 15.00 3.06 -7.52
CA ARG A 113 16.15 2.93 -6.63
C ARG A 113 17.44 3.32 -7.33
N GLY A 114 18.44 3.73 -6.56
CA GLY A 114 19.79 4.02 -7.05
C GLY A 114 19.80 5.08 -8.14
N GLN A 115 20.51 4.78 -9.24
CA GLN A 115 20.77 5.73 -10.33
C GLN A 115 19.48 6.24 -11.00
N GLN A 116 18.45 5.40 -11.14
CA GLN A 116 17.20 5.79 -11.78
C GLN A 116 16.46 6.87 -10.98
N LEU A 117 16.40 6.69 -9.65
CA LEU A 117 15.83 7.69 -8.75
C LEU A 117 16.59 9.01 -8.83
N HIS A 118 17.93 8.93 -8.83
CA HIS A 118 18.78 10.12 -8.90
C HIS A 118 18.57 10.91 -10.21
N THR A 119 18.43 10.20 -11.34
CA THR A 119 18.14 10.83 -12.64
C THR A 119 16.77 11.49 -12.64
N ILE A 120 15.72 10.82 -12.14
CA ILE A 120 14.38 11.42 -12.04
C ILE A 120 14.38 12.67 -11.16
N ASP A 121 15.04 12.63 -10.00
CA ASP A 121 15.11 13.76 -9.08
C ASP A 121 15.79 14.98 -9.74
N LYS A 122 16.83 14.75 -10.55
CA LYS A 122 17.46 15.81 -11.35
C LYS A 122 16.51 16.39 -12.40
N ILE A 123 15.81 15.55 -13.16
CA ILE A 123 14.87 16.00 -14.20
C ILE A 123 13.77 16.86 -13.58
N ILE A 124 13.15 16.38 -12.49
CA ILE A 124 12.10 17.12 -11.77
C ILE A 124 12.64 18.47 -11.30
N ARG A 125 13.83 18.49 -10.67
CA ARG A 125 14.44 19.72 -10.15
C ARG A 125 14.77 20.73 -11.26
N VAL A 126 15.31 20.28 -12.40
CA VAL A 126 15.59 21.15 -13.56
C VAL A 126 14.30 21.77 -14.08
N TYR A 127 13.24 20.99 -14.21
CA TYR A 127 11.94 21.50 -14.62
C TYR A 127 11.37 22.52 -13.62
N ASP A 128 11.45 22.24 -12.32
CA ASP A 128 10.99 23.16 -11.28
C ASP A 128 11.75 24.49 -11.35
N ILE A 129 13.06 24.48 -11.67
CA ILE A 129 13.88 25.69 -11.88
C ILE A 129 13.42 26.46 -13.13
N ILE A 130 13.13 25.78 -14.24
CA ILE A 130 12.76 26.42 -15.51
C ILE A 130 11.37 27.06 -15.43
N LYS A 131 10.46 26.47 -14.64
CA LYS A 131 9.07 26.92 -14.49
C LYS A 131 8.89 27.98 -13.38
N SER A 132 9.86 28.13 -12.48
CA SER A 132 9.90 29.18 -11.44
C SER A 132 10.34 30.51 -12.01
#